data_AF-A0A534WIJ2-F1
#
_entry.id   AF-A0A534WIJ2-F1
#
_cell.length_a   1.000
_cell.length_b   1.000
_cell.length_c   1.000
_cell.angle_alpha   90.00
_cell.angle_beta   90.00
_cell.angle_gamma   90.00
#
_symmetry.space_group_name_H-M   'P 1'
#
loop_
_entity.id
_entity.type
_entity.pdbx_description
1 polymer ?
#
loop_
_entity_poly.entity_id
_entity_poly.type
_entity_poly.pdbx_seq_one_letter_code
_entity_poly.pdbx_strand_id
1 'polypeptide(L)'
;MDPYRLPTHVVPSRYDLRLEPDLATLSFHGEETVTVTVAEATDEVVLNAVELAITEATIANDRGEALRGVPTMDEAAERCRIAFPRHLAPGAWRLRLVFTGHLN
;
A
#
# COMPACT_ATOMS: atom_id res chain seq x y z
N MET A 1 -7.95 16.40 -16.21
CA MET A 1 -7.17 15.39 -15.47
C MET A 1 -8.19 14.64 -14.62
N ASP A 2 -8.35 13.33 -14.83
CA ASP A 2 -9.42 12.55 -14.20
C ASP A 2 -9.11 12.38 -12.69
N PRO A 3 -9.94 12.91 -11.77
CA PRO A 3 -9.67 12.84 -10.33
C PRO A 3 -9.62 11.39 -9.81
N TYR A 4 -10.14 10.43 -10.58
CA TYR A 4 -10.22 9.01 -10.20
C TYR A 4 -9.04 8.17 -10.70
N ARG A 5 -8.11 8.71 -11.49
CA ARG A 5 -6.89 7.99 -11.89
C ARG A 5 -5.80 8.09 -10.83
N LEU A 6 -5.17 6.96 -10.52
CA LEU A 6 -3.99 6.93 -9.67
C LEU A 6 -2.79 7.55 -10.40
N PRO A 7 -1.83 8.15 -9.64
CA PRO A 7 -0.56 8.57 -10.20
C PRO A 7 0.19 7.40 -10.86
N THR A 8 0.87 7.67 -11.98
CA THR A 8 1.53 6.63 -12.80
C THR A 8 3.01 6.44 -12.48
N HIS A 9 3.57 7.19 -11.52
CA HIS A 9 4.99 7.16 -11.19
C HIS A 9 5.40 6.01 -10.25
N VAL A 10 4.43 5.25 -9.74
CA VAL A 10 4.64 4.02 -8.96
C VAL A 10 3.87 2.90 -9.64
N VAL A 11 4.58 1.94 -10.22
CA VAL A 11 3.97 0.90 -11.06
C VAL A 11 4.16 -0.47 -10.40
N PRO A 12 3.08 -1.18 -10.00
CA PRO A 12 3.19 -2.50 -9.42
C PRO A 12 3.53 -3.56 -10.49
N SER A 13 4.27 -4.58 -10.11
CA SER A 13 4.68 -5.69 -10.98
C SER A 13 4.36 -7.08 -10.40
N ARG A 14 4.26 -7.21 -9.07
CA ARG A 14 3.92 -8.46 -8.40
C ARG A 14 3.23 -8.20 -7.07
N TYR A 15 2.29 -9.07 -6.75
CA TYR A 15 1.57 -9.09 -5.48
C TYR A 15 1.77 -10.44 -4.81
N ASP A 16 2.24 -10.42 -3.57
CA ASP A 16 2.21 -11.57 -2.67
C ASP A 16 1.18 -11.27 -1.59
N LEU A 17 0.05 -11.99 -1.61
CA LEU A 17 -1.09 -11.76 -0.75
C LEU A 17 -1.33 -12.97 0.16
N ARG A 18 -1.49 -12.70 1.46
CA ARG A 18 -1.93 -13.66 2.47
C ARG A 18 -3.16 -13.11 3.15
N LEU A 19 -4.22 -13.92 3.19
CA LEU A 19 -5.45 -13.62 3.91
C LEU A 19 -5.69 -14.71 4.95
N GLU A 20 -6.10 -14.27 6.14
CA GLU A 20 -6.45 -15.12 7.27
C GLU A 20 -7.86 -14.78 7.73
N PRO A 21 -8.88 -15.47 7.21
CA PRO A 21 -10.26 -15.26 7.61
C PRO A 21 -10.53 -15.77 9.03
N ASP A 22 -11.27 -14.98 9.80
CA ASP A 22 -11.91 -15.37 11.06
C ASP A 22 -13.42 -15.48 10.85
N LEU A 23 -13.91 -16.72 10.83
CA LEU A 23 -15.32 -17.02 10.60
C LEU A 23 -16.19 -16.80 11.84
N ALA A 24 -15.60 -16.66 13.04
CA ALA A 24 -16.34 -16.38 14.26
C ALA A 24 -16.69 -14.89 14.37
N THR A 25 -15.77 -14.01 13.97
CA THR A 25 -15.96 -12.55 13.99
C THR A 25 -16.41 -11.97 12.65
N LEU A 26 -16.49 -12.79 11.60
CA LEU A 26 -16.78 -12.38 10.22
C LEU A 26 -15.82 -11.28 9.74
N SER A 27 -14.53 -11.45 10.05
CA SER A 27 -13.46 -10.54 9.64
C SER A 27 -12.30 -11.29 9.04
N PHE A 28 -11.29 -10.60 8.52
CA PHE A 28 -10.04 -11.20 8.11
C PHE A 28 -8.86 -10.31 8.44
N HIS A 29 -7.71 -10.94 8.64
CA HIS A 29 -6.41 -10.29 8.63
C HIS A 29 -5.76 -10.47 7.27
N GLY A 30 -5.10 -9.44 6.76
CA GLY A 30 -4.43 -9.43 5.48
C GLY A 30 -3.00 -8.93 5.59
N GLU A 31 -2.10 -9.63 4.92
CA GLU A 31 -0.76 -9.15 4.62
C GLU A 31 -0.56 -9.13 3.11
N GLU A 32 -0.13 -7.99 2.59
CA GLU A 32 0.19 -7.83 1.18
C GLU A 32 1.62 -7.32 1.03
N THR A 33 2.38 -7.89 0.11
CA THR A 33 3.61 -7.30 -0.37
C THR A 33 3.50 -7.03 -1.85
N VAL A 34 3.57 -5.75 -2.21
CA VAL A 34 3.54 -5.26 -3.58
C VAL A 34 4.96 -4.92 -4.02
N THR A 35 5.44 -5.62 -5.04
CA THR A 35 6.66 -5.19 -5.74
C THR A 35 6.28 -4.06 -6.68
N VAL A 36 6.93 -2.90 -6.53
CA VAL A 36 6.67 -1.71 -7.31
C VAL A 36 7.96 -1.17 -7.94
N THR A 37 7.83 -0.54 -9.10
CA THR A 37 8.86 0.29 -9.71
C THR A 37 8.49 1.74 -9.54
N VAL A 38 9.33 2.49 -8.85
CA VAL A 38 9.25 3.95 -8.75
C VAL A 38 9.94 4.54 -9.98
N ALA A 39 9.19 5.18 -10.87
CA ALA A 39 9.69 5.81 -12.08
C ALA A 39 10.27 7.21 -11.81
N GLU A 40 9.64 7.94 -10.90
CA GLU A 40 10.03 9.31 -10.50
C GLU A 40 10.11 9.39 -8.98
N ALA A 41 11.07 10.17 -8.46
CA ALA A 41 11.27 10.29 -7.03
C ALA A 41 10.01 10.83 -6.34
N THR A 42 9.55 10.15 -5.29
CA THR A 42 8.31 10.49 -4.59
C THR A 42 8.40 10.13 -3.11
N ASP A 43 7.71 10.86 -2.26
CA ASP A 43 7.57 10.58 -0.83
C ASP A 43 6.20 9.96 -0.50
N GLU A 44 5.42 9.58 -1.50
CA GLU A 44 4.09 9.00 -1.31
C GLU A 44 3.79 7.86 -2.28
N VAL A 45 2.94 6.94 -1.83
CA VAL A 45 2.29 5.95 -2.69
C VAL A 45 0.79 6.05 -2.46
N VAL A 46 0.01 6.15 -3.54
CA VAL A 46 -1.44 6.16 -3.50
C VAL A 46 -1.97 4.88 -4.13
N LEU A 47 -2.86 4.18 -3.43
CA LEU A 47 -3.47 2.94 -3.85
C LEU A 47 -4.97 2.94 -3.55
N ASN A 48 -5.72 2.04 -4.17
CA ASN A 48 -7.14 1.88 -3.88
C ASN A 48 -7.31 1.05 -2.61
N ALA A 49 -8.21 1.47 -1.73
CA ALA A 49 -8.56 0.76 -0.51
C ALA A 49 -9.99 1.14 -0.12
N VAL A 50 -10.85 0.15 0.02
CA VAL A 50 -12.28 0.30 0.35
C VAL A 50 -12.62 -0.67 1.47
N GLU A 51 -13.28 -0.18 2.53
CA GLU A 51 -13.66 -0.98 3.71
C GLU A 51 -12.50 -1.77 4.37
N LEU A 52 -11.27 -1.25 4.27
CA LEU A 52 -10.07 -1.81 4.90
C LEU A 52 -9.50 -0.87 5.96
N ALA A 53 -9.00 -1.44 7.05
CA ALA A 53 -8.17 -0.73 8.01
C ALA A 53 -6.70 -1.13 7.83
N ILE A 54 -5.89 -0.25 7.23
CA ILE A 54 -4.45 -0.45 7.07
C ILE A 54 -3.74 -0.04 8.36
N THR A 55 -3.11 -0.99 9.04
CA THR A 55 -2.48 -0.81 10.36
C THR A 55 -0.96 -0.66 10.29
N GLU A 56 -0.36 -1.19 9.22
CA GLU A 56 1.08 -1.07 8.96
C GLU A 56 1.34 -0.85 7.47
N ALA A 57 2.25 0.07 7.18
CA ALA A 57 2.82 0.25 5.84
C ALA A 57 4.34 0.43 5.96
N THR A 58 5.09 -0.43 5.28
CA THR A 58 6.55 -0.33 5.18
C THR A 58 6.99 -0.50 3.74
N ILE A 59 8.05 0.17 3.34
CA ILE A 59 8.63 0.02 2.01
C ILE A 59 10.12 -0.19 2.11
N ALA A 60 10.65 -1.15 1.35
CA ALA A 60 12.07 -1.45 1.34
C ALA A 60 12.59 -1.69 -0.08
N ASN A 61 13.88 -1.47 -0.30
CA ASN A 61 14.56 -1.84 -1.53
C ASN A 61 15.71 -2.81 -1.28
N ASP A 62 16.25 -3.38 -2.34
CA ASP A 62 17.33 -4.36 -2.25
C ASP A 62 18.70 -3.72 -1.95
N ARG A 63 18.76 -2.38 -1.83
CA ARG A 63 19.94 -1.63 -1.38
C ARG A 63 19.99 -1.48 0.15
N GLY A 64 19.03 -2.07 0.86
CA GLY A 64 18.96 -2.04 2.33
C GLY A 64 18.25 -0.81 2.89
N GLU A 65 17.64 0.03 2.05
CA GLU A 65 16.79 1.11 2.53
C GLU A 65 15.43 0.55 2.94
N ALA A 66 14.95 0.94 4.12
CA ALA A 66 13.61 0.65 4.60
C ALA A 66 13.01 1.91 5.25
N LEU A 67 11.74 2.17 4.96
CA LEU A 67 10.99 3.30 5.49
C LEU A 67 9.63 2.80 6.00
N ARG A 68 9.20 3.34 7.13
CA ARG A 68 7.83 3.20 7.59
C ARG A 68 6.99 4.32 6.99
N GLY A 69 5.88 3.95 6.36
CA GLY A 69 4.90 4.88 5.84
C GLY A 69 3.79 5.15 6.85
N VAL A 70 3.12 6.29 6.69
CA VAL A 70 1.91 6.66 7.42
C VAL A 70 0.73 6.56 6.46
N PRO A 71 -0.14 5.55 6.60
CA PRO A 71 -1.34 5.43 5.78
C PRO A 71 -2.43 6.43 6.24
N THR A 72 -3.07 7.09 5.28
CA THR A 72 -4.24 7.95 5.47
C THR A 72 -5.32 7.50 4.50
N MET A 73 -6.49 7.16 5.03
CA MET A 73 -7.65 6.73 4.23
C MET A 73 -8.41 7.95 3.68
N ASP A 74 -8.81 7.86 2.41
CA ASP A 74 -9.76 8.73 1.75
C ASP A 74 -10.96 7.86 1.33
N GLU A 75 -11.93 7.75 2.24
CA GLU A 75 -13.11 6.89 2.06
C GLU A 75 -13.98 7.34 0.89
N ALA A 76 -14.06 8.66 0.63
CA ALA A 76 -14.87 9.20 -0.45
C ALA A 76 -14.29 8.86 -1.83
N ALA A 77 -12.97 8.76 -1.94
CA ALA A 77 -12.27 8.38 -3.17
C ALA A 77 -11.88 6.89 -3.22
N GLU A 78 -12.22 6.09 -2.21
CA GLU A 78 -11.84 4.69 -2.05
C GLU A 78 -10.32 4.46 -2.17
N ARG A 79 -9.54 5.30 -1.47
CA ARG A 79 -8.08 5.33 -1.57
C ARG A 79 -7.38 5.30 -0.23
N CYS A 80 -6.14 4.86 -0.26
CA CYS A 80 -5.16 5.08 0.80
C CYS A 80 -3.96 5.83 0.23
N ARG A 81 -3.57 6.91 0.90
CA ARG A 81 -2.29 7.59 0.70
C ARG A 81 -1.32 7.17 1.78
N ILE A 82 -0.16 6.66 1.38
CA ILE A 82 0.92 6.27 2.28
C ILE A 82 2.04 7.30 2.14
N ALA A 83 2.26 8.11 3.18
CA ALA A 83 3.32 9.11 3.20
C ALA A 83 4.60 8.56 3.86
N PHE A 84 5.76 8.81 3.26
CA PHE A 84 7.07 8.39 3.77
C PHE A 84 7.87 9.60 4.27
N PRO A 85 8.76 9.42 5.26
CA PRO A 85 9.54 10.52 5.82
C PRO A 85 10.69 10.98 4.89
N ARG A 86 10.95 10.26 3.80
CA ARG A 86 11.99 10.56 2.80
C ARG A 86 11.51 10.12 1.43
N HIS A 87 12.05 10.77 0.39
CA HIS A 87 11.80 10.36 -0.98
C HIS A 87 12.34 8.95 -1.27
N LEU A 88 11.49 8.16 -1.92
CA LEU A 88 11.81 6.94 -2.62
C LEU A 88 12.53 7.31 -3.91
N ALA A 89 13.79 6.89 -4.03
CA ALA A 89 14.51 7.05 -5.28
C ALA A 89 13.93 6.14 -6.38
N PRO A 90 14.08 6.50 -7.67
CA PRO A 90 13.70 5.63 -8.77
C PRO A 90 14.35 4.24 -8.67
N GLY A 91 13.59 3.22 -9.04
CA GLY A 91 14.00 1.82 -8.97
C GLY A 91 12.95 0.89 -8.36
N ALA A 92 13.35 -0.34 -8.08
CA ALA A 92 12.49 -1.38 -7.51
C ALA A 92 12.37 -1.24 -5.99
N TRP A 93 11.16 -1.40 -5.49
CA TRP A 93 10.79 -1.39 -4.09
C TRP A 93 9.78 -2.48 -3.78
N ARG A 94 9.68 -2.87 -2.51
CA ARG A 94 8.66 -3.77 -1.96
C ARG A 94 7.89 -3.03 -0.90
N LEU A 95 6.62 -2.75 -1.17
CA LEU A 95 5.65 -2.15 -0.24
C LEU A 95 4.93 -3.28 0.49
N ARG A 96 5.13 -3.40 1.80
CA ARG A 96 4.40 -4.34 2.66
C ARG A 96 3.30 -3.60 3.42
N LEU A 97 2.09 -4.14 3.36
CA LEU A 97 0.90 -3.65 4.05
C LEU A 97 0.36 -4.73 4.98
N VAL A 98 -0.10 -4.31 6.15
CA VAL A 98 -0.89 -5.14 7.07
C VAL A 98 -2.23 -4.48 7.27
N PHE A 99 -3.31 -5.21 7.07
CA PHE A 99 -4.66 -4.68 7.10
C PHE A 99 -5.67 -5.66 7.68
N THR A 100 -6.84 -5.13 8.04
CA THR A 100 -8.01 -5.92 8.45
C THR A 100 -9.24 -5.47 7.65
N GLY A 101 -10.17 -6.39 7.43
CA GLY A 101 -11.45 -6.10 6.80
C GLY A 101 -12.56 -7.04 7.27
N HIS A 102 -13.79 -6.80 6.79
CA HIS A 102 -14.95 -7.62 7.07
C HIS A 102 -15.25 -8.61 5.94
N LEU A 103 -15.78 -9.78 6.29
CA LEU A 103 -16.27 -10.76 5.31
C LEU A 103 -17.69 -10.35 4.89
N ASN A 104 -17.86 -10.03 3.61
CA ASN A 104 -19.15 -9.65 2.97
C ASN A 104 -19.72 -10.79 2.13
#